data_AF-A0A8S7TW26-F1
#
_entry.id   AF-A0A8S7TW26-F1
#
_cell.length_a   1.000
_cell.length_b   1.000
_cell.length_c   1.000
_cell.angle_alpha   90.00
_cell.angle_beta   90.00
_cell.angle_gamma   90.00
#
_symmetry.space_group_name_H-M   'P 1'
#
loop_
_entity.id
_entity.type
_entity.pdbx_description
1 polymer ?
#
loop_
_entity_poly.entity_id
_entity_poly.type
_entity_poly.pdbx_seq_one_letter_code
_entity_poly.pdbx_strand_id
1 'polypeptide(L)'
;GRVRVKFNWDRYNPSNQDSSCWIRVAQAWAGTGFGNLAIPRVGQEVIVDFLNGDPDQPIIMGRTYHQENRTPGSLPGTKTQMTIRSKTYKGSGFNELKFDDATGKEQVYIHAQKNMNT
;
A
#
# COMPACT_ATOMS: atom_id res chain seq x y z
N GLY A 1 -0.62 -13.41 2.97
CA GLY A 1 -0.89 -11.96 2.83
C GLY A 1 -2.04 -11.50 3.71
N ARG A 2 -2.00 -11.79 5.01
CA ARG A 2 -2.92 -11.20 5.99
C ARG A 2 -2.13 -10.23 6.86
N VAL A 3 -2.80 -9.26 7.48
CA VAL A 3 -2.21 -8.32 8.44
C VAL A 3 -3.08 -8.21 9.68
N ARG A 4 -2.53 -7.66 10.76
CA ARG A 4 -3.31 -7.21 11.93
C ARG A 4 -3.41 -5.70 11.87
N VAL A 5 -4.52 -5.14 12.37
CA VAL A 5 -4.80 -3.70 12.34
C VAL A 5 -5.15 -3.22 13.74
N LYS A 6 -5.03 -1.91 13.95
CA LYS A 6 -5.58 -1.24 15.11
C LYS A 6 -6.76 -0.40 14.64
N PHE A 7 -7.95 -0.65 15.18
CA PHE A 7 -9.12 0.18 14.89
C PHE A 7 -9.09 1.45 15.75
N ASN A 8 -9.51 2.58 15.17
CA ASN A 8 -9.52 3.88 15.87
C ASN A 8 -10.49 3.93 17.05
N TRP A 9 -11.55 3.12 17.03
CA TRP A 9 -12.54 3.03 18.11
C TRP A 9 -12.11 2.08 19.24
N ASP A 10 -11.08 1.26 19.04
CA ASP A 10 -10.60 0.34 20.07
C ASP A 10 -9.73 1.08 21.09
N ARG A 11 -10.25 1.21 22.32
CA ARG A 11 -9.59 1.90 23.43
C ARG A 11 -8.86 0.95 24.39
N TYR A 12 -9.06 -0.36 24.24
CA TYR A 12 -8.69 -1.33 25.27
C TYR A 12 -7.40 -2.09 24.93
N ASN A 13 -7.17 -2.38 23.65
CA ASN A 13 -5.97 -3.11 23.26
C ASN A 13 -4.81 -2.14 22.95
N PRO A 14 -3.57 -2.51 23.27
CA PRO A 14 -2.39 -1.77 22.80
C PRO A 14 -2.26 -1.85 21.27
N SER A 15 -1.63 -0.85 20.64
CA SER A 15 -1.33 -0.84 19.20
C SER A 15 -0.18 -1.78 18.84
N ASN A 16 -0.34 -3.06 19.10
CA ASN A 16 0.64 -4.11 18.86
C ASN A 16 0.01 -5.31 18.14
N GLN A 17 0.71 -6.45 18.12
CA GLN A 17 0.20 -7.67 17.50
C GLN A 17 -1.14 -8.12 18.09
N ASP A 18 -1.48 -7.81 19.33
CA ASP A 18 -2.70 -8.31 19.99
C ASP A 18 -3.93 -7.43 19.70
N SER A 19 -3.79 -6.39 18.86
CA SER A 19 -4.87 -5.45 18.50
C SER A 19 -6.05 -6.10 17.76
N SER A 20 -5.81 -7.13 16.97
CA SER A 20 -6.85 -7.75 16.13
C SER A 20 -6.51 -9.20 15.76
N CYS A 21 -7.50 -9.88 15.19
CA CYS A 21 -7.27 -11.11 14.45
C CYS A 21 -6.46 -10.85 13.14
N TRP A 22 -6.13 -11.91 12.41
CA TRP A 22 -5.50 -11.81 11.10
C TRP A 22 -6.54 -11.53 10.01
N ILE A 23 -6.42 -10.37 9.36
CA ILE A 23 -7.38 -9.85 8.38
C ILE A 23 -6.84 -10.05 6.97
N ARG A 24 -7.69 -10.51 6.04
CA ARG A 24 -7.36 -10.65 4.61
C ARG A 24 -7.26 -9.29 3.93
N VAL A 25 -6.41 -9.21 2.90
CA VAL A 25 -6.15 -7.98 2.13
C VAL A 25 -6.49 -8.21 0.67
N ALA A 26 -7.45 -7.47 0.13
CA ALA A 26 -7.75 -7.43 -1.28
C ALA A 26 -6.49 -7.06 -2.10
N GLN A 27 -6.29 -7.75 -3.21
CA GLN A 27 -5.25 -7.46 -4.19
C GLN A 27 -5.91 -7.05 -5.51
N ALA A 28 -5.19 -6.35 -6.37
CA ALA A 28 -5.74 -5.95 -7.68
C ALA A 28 -5.92 -7.15 -8.63
N TRP A 29 -5.11 -8.20 -8.45
CA TRP A 29 -5.15 -9.45 -9.19
C TRP A 29 -4.57 -10.58 -8.33
N ALA A 30 -5.38 -11.59 -8.00
CA ALA A 30 -4.97 -12.73 -7.19
C ALA A 30 -5.37 -14.05 -7.84
N GLY A 31 -4.38 -14.80 -8.35
CA GLY A 31 -4.55 -16.15 -8.89
C GLY A 31 -3.72 -17.18 -8.11
N THR A 32 -3.92 -18.46 -8.42
CA THR A 32 -3.15 -19.55 -7.81
C THR A 32 -1.70 -19.50 -8.30
N GLY A 33 -0.80 -18.93 -7.49
CA GLY A 33 0.63 -18.83 -7.78
C GLY A 33 1.04 -17.63 -8.64
N PHE A 34 0.14 -16.72 -8.98
CA PHE A 34 0.43 -15.52 -9.78
C PHE A 34 -0.46 -14.34 -9.39
N GLY A 35 -0.12 -13.14 -9.87
CA GLY A 35 -0.88 -11.91 -9.65
C GLY A 35 -0.03 -10.79 -9.06
N ASN A 36 -0.68 -9.78 -8.49
CA ASN A 36 0.00 -8.71 -7.78
C ASN A 36 -0.03 -8.94 -6.27
N LEU A 37 1.05 -8.55 -5.59
CA LEU A 37 1.13 -8.66 -4.14
C LEU A 37 1.83 -7.44 -3.55
N ALA A 38 1.06 -6.60 -2.86
CA ALA A 38 1.58 -5.58 -1.98
C ALA A 38 1.02 -5.86 -0.59
N ILE A 39 1.86 -6.05 0.43
CA ILE A 39 1.39 -6.24 1.81
C ILE A 39 1.40 -4.89 2.53
N PRO A 40 0.31 -4.49 3.23
CA PRO A 40 0.33 -3.31 4.09
C PRO A 40 1.44 -3.44 5.14
N ARG A 41 2.20 -2.37 5.36
CA ARG A 41 3.24 -2.31 6.39
C ARG A 41 2.71 -1.66 7.66
N VAL A 42 3.34 -1.97 8.79
CA VAL A 42 3.02 -1.33 10.08
C VAL A 42 3.07 0.20 9.94
N GLY A 43 2.04 0.87 10.46
CA GLY A 43 1.87 2.32 10.39
C GLY A 43 1.14 2.83 9.13
N GLN A 44 0.82 1.97 8.17
CA GLN A 44 0.00 2.38 7.02
C GLN A 44 -1.49 2.32 7.34
N GLU A 45 -2.23 3.33 6.89
CA GLU A 45 -3.68 3.35 6.93
C GLU A 45 -4.28 2.41 5.87
N VAL A 46 -5.34 1.70 6.27
CA VAL A 46 -6.07 0.76 5.43
C VAL A 46 -7.57 0.99 5.57
N ILE A 47 -8.30 0.74 4.49
CA ILE A 47 -9.78 0.74 4.52
C ILE A 47 -10.22 -0.69 4.84
N VAL A 48 -10.83 -0.86 6.00
CA VAL A 48 -11.44 -2.13 6.43
C VAL A 48 -12.93 -2.06 6.15
N ASP A 49 -13.41 -3.05 5.42
CA ASP A 49 -14.83 -3.35 5.24
C ASP A 49 -15.19 -4.60 6.07
N PHE A 50 -16.47 -4.87 6.23
CA PHE A 50 -17.00 -5.94 7.06
C PHE A 50 -17.96 -6.81 6.24
N LEU A 51 -17.67 -8.10 6.13
CA LEU A 51 -18.46 -9.01 5.29
C LEU A 51 -19.91 -9.06 5.78
N ASN A 52 -20.86 -8.74 4.92
CA ASN A 52 -22.28 -8.61 5.25
C ASN A 52 -22.56 -7.64 6.42
N GLY A 53 -21.66 -6.68 6.68
CA GLY A 53 -21.76 -5.75 7.80
C GLY A 53 -21.41 -6.35 9.16
N ASP A 54 -20.89 -7.58 9.22
CA ASP A 54 -20.49 -8.24 10.47
C ASP A 54 -19.13 -7.72 10.99
N PRO A 55 -19.08 -7.01 12.14
CA PRO A 55 -17.84 -6.50 12.73
C PRO A 55 -16.79 -7.57 13.03
N ASP A 56 -17.20 -8.83 13.20
CA ASP A 56 -16.31 -9.96 13.49
C ASP A 56 -15.69 -10.56 12.22
N GLN A 57 -16.12 -10.11 11.04
CA GLN A 57 -15.61 -10.56 9.73
C GLN A 57 -14.97 -9.43 8.92
N PRO A 58 -13.88 -8.80 9.41
CA PRO A 58 -13.22 -7.73 8.69
C PRO A 58 -12.47 -8.24 7.45
N ILE A 59 -12.40 -7.38 6.44
CA ILE A 59 -11.59 -7.54 5.22
C ILE A 59 -11.01 -6.19 4.80
N ILE A 60 -9.73 -6.13 4.48
CA ILE A 60 -9.11 -4.89 3.98
C ILE A 60 -9.38 -4.78 2.48
N MET A 61 -10.07 -3.71 2.07
CA MET A 61 -10.49 -3.46 0.69
C MET A 61 -9.69 -2.35 0.01
N GLY A 62 -8.96 -1.52 0.76
CA GLY A 62 -8.26 -0.39 0.18
C GLY A 62 -7.16 0.18 1.05
N ARG A 63 -6.50 1.21 0.52
CA ARG A 63 -5.43 1.97 1.16
C ARG A 63 -5.59 3.43 0.80
N THR A 64 -5.16 4.28 1.71
CA THR A 64 -5.23 5.73 1.58
C THR A 64 -3.87 6.34 1.89
N TYR A 65 -3.60 7.47 1.25
CA TYR A 65 -2.56 8.38 1.70
C TYR A 65 -3.21 9.39 2.64
N HIS A 66 -2.45 9.83 3.65
CA HIS A 66 -2.85 10.88 4.58
C HIS A 66 -1.63 11.76 4.88
N GLN A 67 -1.76 12.72 5.80
CA GLN A 67 -0.72 13.73 6.07
C GLN A 67 0.67 13.16 6.41
N GLU A 68 0.73 12.02 7.10
CA GLU A 68 1.99 11.36 7.49
C GLU A 68 2.43 10.27 6.50
N ASN A 69 1.46 9.54 5.91
CA ASN A 69 1.70 8.63 4.79
C ASN A 69 1.35 9.34 3.48
N ARG A 70 2.25 10.21 2.98
CA ARG A 70 2.01 11.00 1.76
C ARG A 70 2.21 10.19 0.49
N THR A 71 1.55 10.64 -0.59
CA THR A 71 1.76 10.10 -1.95
C THR A 71 3.22 10.25 -2.37
N PRO A 72 3.76 9.35 -3.20
CA PRO A 72 4.97 9.62 -3.95
C PRO A 72 4.82 10.90 -4.79
N GLY A 73 5.89 11.68 -4.91
CA GLY A 73 5.86 12.96 -5.64
C GLY A 73 5.36 14.13 -4.79
N SER A 74 4.87 15.17 -5.45
CA SER A 74 4.42 16.39 -4.78
C SER A 74 3.19 16.92 -5.51
N LEU A 75 2.02 16.41 -5.12
CA LEU A 75 0.75 16.85 -5.67
C LEU A 75 0.41 18.28 -5.20
N PRO A 76 -0.22 19.10 -6.07
CA PRO A 76 -0.71 18.77 -7.42
C PRO A 76 0.36 18.84 -8.54
N GLY A 77 1.62 19.16 -8.23
CA GLY A 77 2.69 19.33 -9.23
C GLY A 77 3.01 18.09 -10.05
N THR A 78 2.87 16.89 -9.48
CA THR A 78 3.11 15.60 -10.16
C THR A 78 1.82 14.92 -10.65
N LYS A 79 0.77 15.70 -10.97
CA LYS A 79 -0.56 15.17 -11.34
C LYS A 79 -0.59 14.32 -12.61
N THR A 80 0.37 14.48 -13.51
CA THR A 80 0.50 13.68 -14.75
C THR A 80 1.29 12.40 -14.54
N GLN A 81 1.75 12.13 -13.32
CA GLN A 81 2.61 10.97 -13.03
C GLN A 81 1.80 9.83 -12.41
N MET A 82 1.96 8.64 -12.98
CA MET A 82 1.54 7.38 -12.38
C MET A 82 2.77 6.62 -11.91
N THR A 83 2.74 6.06 -10.70
CA THR A 83 3.90 5.33 -10.16
C THR A 83 3.51 4.08 -9.39
N ILE A 84 4.33 3.03 -9.57
CA ILE A 84 4.43 1.87 -8.70
C ILE A 84 5.79 1.98 -7.99
N ARG A 85 5.77 2.56 -6.78
CA ARG A 85 6.97 2.77 -5.97
C ARG A 85 6.96 1.88 -4.73
N SER A 86 8.08 1.22 -4.49
CA SER A 86 8.34 0.44 -3.27
C SER A 86 9.11 1.25 -2.22
N LYS A 87 9.44 0.64 -1.09
CA LYS A 87 10.36 1.22 -0.08
C LYS A 87 11.26 0.11 0.44
N THR A 88 12.56 0.34 0.53
CA THR A 88 13.48 -0.59 1.20
C THR A 88 12.98 -0.89 2.60
N TYR A 89 12.86 -2.17 2.95
CA TYR A 89 12.38 -2.56 4.28
C TYR A 89 13.47 -2.29 5.32
N LYS A 90 13.11 -1.58 6.41
CA LYS A 90 14.05 -1.17 7.48
C LYS A 90 15.30 -0.42 6.97
N GLY A 91 15.19 0.29 5.86
CA GLY A 91 16.29 1.05 5.28
C GLY A 91 15.80 2.23 4.44
N SER A 92 16.76 2.95 3.85
CA SER A 92 16.49 4.00 2.86
C SER A 92 16.45 3.44 1.44
N GLY A 93 15.79 4.14 0.53
CA GLY A 93 15.72 3.78 -0.88
C GLY A 93 14.41 3.14 -1.34
N PHE A 94 14.30 2.90 -2.65
CA PHE A 94 13.10 2.39 -3.31
C PHE A 94 13.43 1.79 -4.68
N ASN A 95 12.60 0.87 -5.16
CA ASN A 95 12.46 0.57 -6.59
C ASN A 95 11.19 1.24 -7.11
N GLU A 96 11.19 1.67 -8.37
CA GLU A 96 10.07 2.39 -8.99
C GLU A 96 9.91 2.09 -10.47
N LEU A 97 8.65 1.93 -10.89
CA LEU A 97 8.22 2.10 -12.27
C LEU A 97 7.28 3.31 -12.31
N LYS A 98 7.61 4.32 -13.10
CA LYS A 98 6.83 5.55 -13.21
C LYS A 98 6.59 5.93 -14.68
N PHE A 99 5.38 6.37 -14.96
CA PHE A 99 4.95 6.94 -16.23
C PHE A 99 4.62 8.42 -16.00
N ASP A 100 5.12 9.31 -16.85
CA ASP A 100 4.71 10.72 -16.89
C ASP A 100 4.00 10.98 -18.22
N ASP A 101 2.76 11.44 -18.15
CA ASP A 101 1.88 11.69 -19.29
C ASP A 101 1.76 13.19 -19.62
N ALA A 102 2.72 14.00 -19.17
CA ALA A 102 2.78 15.41 -19.54
C ALA A 102 3.01 15.56 -21.06
N THR A 103 2.10 16.24 -21.76
CA THR A 103 2.13 16.38 -23.22
C THR A 103 3.45 16.96 -23.74
N GLY A 104 4.10 16.24 -24.66
CA GLY A 104 5.40 16.60 -25.23
C GLY A 104 6.58 16.42 -24.27
N LYS A 105 6.35 15.79 -23.12
CA LYS A 105 7.35 15.46 -22.09
C LYS A 105 7.09 14.05 -21.51
N GLU A 106 6.45 13.19 -22.30
CA GLU A 106 6.09 11.84 -21.89
C GLU A 106 7.34 11.03 -21.53
N GLN A 107 7.29 10.29 -20.42
CA GLN A 107 8.46 9.58 -19.91
C GLN A 107 8.09 8.25 -19.25
N VAL A 108 8.87 7.21 -19.53
CA VAL A 108 8.94 6.01 -18.69
C VAL A 108 10.23 6.05 -17.87
N TYR A 109 10.11 5.93 -16.55
CA TYR A 109 11.21 5.86 -15.61
C TYR A 109 11.22 4.51 -14.91
N ILE A 110 12.34 3.81 -14.98
CA ILE A 110 12.56 2.52 -14.33
C ILE A 110 13.76 2.66 -13.41
N HIS A 111 13.58 2.34 -12.14
CA HIS A 111 14.61 2.43 -11.12
C HIS A 111 14.72 1.16 -10.30
N ALA A 112 15.94 0.62 -10.28
CA ALA A 112 16.35 -0.44 -9.37
C ALA A 112 17.28 0.13 -8.31
N GLN A 113 16.93 -0.07 -7.03
CA GLN A 113 17.74 0.41 -5.90
C GLN A 113 19.12 -0.27 -5.83
N LYS A 114 19.23 -1.49 -6.35
CA LYS A 114 20.45 -2.30 -6.27
C LYS A 114 20.78 -2.93 -7.62
N ASN A 115 20.28 -4.14 -7.87
CA ASN A 115 20.53 -4.86 -9.12
C ASN A 115 19.27 -4.82 -9.98
N MET A 116 19.45 -4.59 -11.29
CA MET A 116 18.42 -4.77 -12.30
C MET A 116 18.88 -5.90 -13.22
N ASN A 117 18.08 -6.95 -13.35
CA ASN A 117 18.30 -7.99 -14.34
C ASN A 117 17.27 -7.80 -15.45
N THR A 118 17.74 -7.74 -16.70
CA THR A 118 16.93 -7.45 -17.89
C THR A 118 17.11 -8.54 -18.94
#